data_AF-A0A7K9EC57-F1
#
_entry.id   AF-A0A7K9EC57-F1
#
_cell.length_a   1.000
_cell.length_b   1.000
_cell.length_c   1.000
_cell.angle_alpha   90.00
_cell.angle_beta   90.00
_cell.angle_gamma   90.00
#
_symmetry.space_group_name_H-M   'P 1'
#
loop_
_entity.id
_entity.type
_entity.pdbx_description
1 polymer ?
#
loop_
_entity_poly.entity_id
_entity_poly.type
_entity_poly.pdbx_seq_one_letter_code
_entity_poly.pdbx_strand_id
1 'polypeptide(L)' 'QVRVVLKYRHCDGNLCIKVTDDVACLLYRTDQAQDVKKIEKFHSQLMRLMVAKESRSAAMETD' A
#
# COMPACT_ATOMS: atom_id res chain seq x y z
N GLN A 1 12.78 9.96 2.06
CA GLN A 1 11.52 10.35 1.38
C GLN A 1 10.73 9.07 1.12
N VAL A 2 9.46 8.97 1.54
CA VAL A 2 8.72 7.70 1.39
C VAL A 2 8.17 7.53 -0.03
N ARG A 3 8.33 6.34 -0.60
CA ARG A 3 7.80 5.93 -1.90
C ARG A 3 7.03 4.63 -1.77
N VAL A 4 5.86 4.58 -2.41
CA VAL A 4 4.97 3.41 -2.46
C VAL A 4 4.92 2.92 -3.91
N VAL A 5 5.25 1.65 -4.14
CA VAL A 5 5.32 1.05 -5.46
C VAL A 5 4.42 -0.18 -5.51
N LEU A 6 3.58 -0.27 -6.55
CA LEU A 6 2.73 -1.42 -6.85
C LEU A 6 3.16 -2.04 -8.17
N LYS A 7 3.34 -3.37 -8.17
CA LYS A 7 3.68 -4.16 -9.36
C LYS A 7 2.70 -5.32 -9.48
N TYR A 8 1.89 -5.30 -10.53
CA TYR A 8 1.01 -6.40 -10.91
C TYR A 8 1.60 -7.18 -12.08
N ARG A 9 1.49 -8.50 -12.03
CA ARG A 9 1.89 -9.38 -13.12
C ARG A 9 0.78 -10.39 -13.40
N HIS A 10 0.06 -10.16 -14.50
CA HIS A 10 -1.09 -10.96 -14.87
C HIS A 10 -0.73 -12.42 -15.20
N CYS A 11 0.36 -12.66 -15.95
CA CYS A 11 0.76 -14.00 -16.36
C CYS A 11 1.09 -14.94 -15.19
N ASP A 12 1.57 -14.38 -14.08
CA ASP A 12 1.93 -15.14 -12.88
C ASP A 12 0.85 -15.04 -11.80
N GLY A 13 -0.24 -14.31 -12.04
CA GLY A 13 -1.31 -14.07 -11.06
C GLY A 13 -0.87 -13.35 -9.78
N ASN A 14 0.28 -12.68 -9.77
CA ASN A 14 0.86 -12.12 -8.55
C ASN A 14 0.80 -10.59 -8.47
N LEU A 15 0.71 -10.10 -7.25
CA LEU A 15 0.71 -8.70 -6.88
C LEU A 15 1.79 -8.44 -5.82
N CYS A 16 2.52 -7.34 -5.99
CA CYS A 16 3.56 -6.93 -5.07
C CYS A 16 3.43 -5.45 -4.75
N ILE A 17 3.45 -5.11 -3.45
CA ILE A 17 3.50 -3.74 -2.95
C ILE A 17 4.79 -3.54 -2.14
N LYS A 18 5.46 -2.42 -2.36
CA LYS A 18 6.70 -2.04 -1.70
C LYS A 18 6.57 -0.61 -1.15
N VAL A 19 6.93 -0.41 0.11
CA VAL A 19 7.04 0.91 0.74
C VAL A 19 8.46 1.08 1.23
N THR A 20 9.11 2.19 0.87
CA THR A 20 10.50 2.44 1.26
C THR A 20 10.77 3.92 1.44
N ASP A 21 11.67 4.26 2.35
CA ASP A 21 12.16 5.60 2.59
C ASP A 21 13.65 5.79 2.22
N ASP A 22 14.20 4.85 1.44
CA ASP A 22 15.63 4.64 1.12
C ASP A 22 16.50 4.03 2.22
N VAL A 23 15.98 3.89 3.45
CA VAL A 23 16.72 3.28 4.57
C VAL A 23 16.12 1.90 4.90
N ALA A 24 14.80 1.85 5.04
CA ALA A 24 14.04 0.64 5.24
C ALA A 24 13.18 0.31 4.01
N CYS A 25 12.96 -0.98 3.78
CA CYS A 25 12.11 -1.46 2.71
C CYS A 25 11.14 -2.52 3.23
N LEU A 26 9.86 -2.20 3.19
CA LEU A 26 8.77 -3.12 3.50
C LEU A 26 8.20 -3.66 2.19
N LEU A 27 8.21 -4.98 2.03
CA LEU A 27 7.73 -5.67 0.83
C LEU A 27 6.65 -6.67 1.20
N TYR A 28 5.52 -6.62 0.49
CA TYR A 28 4.47 -7.61 0.59
C TYR A 28 4.15 -8.15 -0.81
N ARG A 29 4.15 -9.48 -0.95
CA ARG A 29 3.85 -10.20 -2.19
C ARG A 29 2.75 -11.20 -1.89
N THR A 30 1.74 -11.25 -2.75
CA THR A 30 0.60 -12.15 -2.62
C THR A 30 0.14 -12.59 -4.01
N ASP A 31 -0.37 -13.82 -4.09
CA ASP A 31 -1.12 -14.40 -5.19
C ASP A 31 -2.61 -14.54 -4.86
N GLN A 32 -3.00 -14.15 -3.65
CA GLN A 32 -4.35 -14.30 -3.14
C GLN A 32 -5.24 -13.16 -3.64
N ALA A 33 -6.27 -13.50 -4.42
CA ALA A 33 -7.19 -12.52 -4.99
C ALA A 33 -7.90 -11.66 -3.93
N GLN A 34 -8.14 -12.21 -2.72
CA GLN A 34 -8.73 -11.48 -1.59
C GLN A 34 -7.91 -10.27 -1.13
N ASP A 35 -6.59 -10.29 -1.33
CA ASP A 35 -5.71 -9.23 -0.87
C ASP A 35 -5.65 -8.06 -1.87
N VAL A 36 -6.07 -8.27 -3.12
CA VAL A 36 -6.13 -7.21 -4.14
C VAL A 36 -6.96 -6.02 -3.65
N LYS A 37 -8.15 -6.29 -3.12
CA LYS A 37 -9.05 -5.25 -2.59
C LYS A 37 -8.52 -4.58 -1.32
N LYS A 38 -7.82 -5.34 -0.47
CA LYS A 38 -7.18 -4.78 0.75
C LYS A 38 -6.05 -3.83 0.37
N ILE A 39 -5.22 -4.24 -0.59
CA ILE A 39 -4.09 -3.46 -1.10
C ILE A 39 -4.57 -2.19 -1.81
N GLU A 40 -5.64 -2.28 -2.61
CA GLU A 40 -6.27 -1.12 -3.25
C GLU A 40 -6.76 -0.10 -2.23
N LYS A 41 -7.49 -0.55 -1.19
CA LYS A 41 -7.96 0.32 -0.09
C LYS A 41 -6.80 0.97 0.65
N PHE A 42 -5.76 0.19 0.96
CA PHE A 42 -4.56 0.69 1.64
C PHE A 42 -3.84 1.75 0.81
N HIS A 43 -3.60 1.49 -0.48
CA HIS A 43 -2.98 2.46 -1.38
C HIS A 43 -3.80 3.75 -1.49
N SER A 44 -5.13 3.62 -1.61
CA SER A 44 -6.05 4.75 -1.65
C SER A 44 -6.04 5.59 -0.37
N GLN A 45 -5.94 4.93 0.79
CA GLN A 45 -5.79 5.62 2.07
C GLN A 45 -4.46 6.39 2.16
N LEU A 46 -3.36 5.79 1.72
CA LEU A 46 -2.06 6.47 1.66
C LEU A 46 -2.11 7.70 0.75
N MET A 47 -2.77 7.62 -0.41
CA MET A 47 -2.96 8.79 -1.28
C MET A 47 -3.69 9.94 -0.57
N ARG A 48 -4.76 9.64 0.20
CA ARG A 48 -5.46 10.67 0.98
C ARG A 48 -4.57 11.29 2.06
N LEU A 49 -3.79 10.47 2.77
CA LEU A 49 -2.88 10.93 3.82
C LEU A 49 -1.71 11.77 3.28
N MET A 50 -1.26 11.51 2.05
CA MET A 50 -0.22 12.29 1.38
C MET A 50 -0.69 13.71 1.02
N VAL A 51 -1.99 13.90 0.80
CA VAL A 51 -2.58 15.21 0.47
C VAL A 51 -3.06 15.95 1.72
N ALA A 52 -3.39 15.23 2.79
CA ALA A 52 -3.86 15.82 4.04
C ALA A 52 -2.78 16.73 4.68
N LYS A 53 -3.19 17.93 5.10
CA LYS A 53 -2.30 18.94 5.72
C LYS A 53 -1.73 18.49 7.07
N GLU A 54 -2.45 17.62 7.77
CA GLU A 54 -2.03 17.05 9.04
C GLU A 54 -2.41 15.57 9.05
N SER A 55 -1.42 14.69 8.90
CA SER A 55 -1.62 13.24 8.86
C SER A 55 -1.77 12.60 10.25
N ARG A 56 -1.74 13.42 11.32
CA ARG A 56 -1.51 12.97 12.70
C ARG A 56 -2.77 12.58 13.49
N SER A 57 -3.91 12.36 12.83
CA SER A 57 -5.18 12.08 13.52
C SER A 57 -6.21 11.26 12.73
N ALA A 58 -5.81 10.57 11.66
CA ALA A 58 -6.68 9.56 11.08
C ALA A 58 -6.68 8.33 12.00
N ALA A 59 -7.59 8.28 12.97
CA ALA A 59 -7.88 7.08 13.73
C ALA A 59 -8.06 5.93 12.73
N MET A 60 -7.16 4.94 12.77
CA MET A 60 -7.37 3.67 12.09
C MET A 60 -8.53 2.99 12.81
N GLU A 61 -9.75 3.30 12.41
CA GLU A 61 -10.91 2.50 12.81
C GLU A 61 -10.72 1.12 12.17
N THR A 62 -10.44 0.14 13.04
CA THR A 62 -10.45 -1.27 12.71
C THR A 62 -11.90 -1.75 12.78
N ASP A 63 -12.52 -1.94 11.61
CA ASP A 63 -13.73 -2.76 11.45
C ASP A 63 -13.31 -4.12 10.87
#